data_AF-V6Z2Z0-F1
#
_entry.id   AF-V6Z2Z0-F1
#
_cell.length_a   1.000
_cell.length_b   1.000
_cell.length_c   1.000
_cell.angle_alpha   90.00
_cell.angle_beta   90.00
_cell.angle_gamma   90.00
#
_symmetry.space_group_name_H-M   'P 1'
#
loop_
_entity.id
_entity.type
_entity.pdbx_description
1 polymer ?
#
loop_
_entity_poly.entity_id
_entity_poly.type
_entity_poly.pdbx_seq_one_letter_code
_entity_poly.pdbx_strand_id
1 'polypeptide(L)'
;MKNDVIICLNRNLLTLNPEISVESDVASFLEDPVKHLDLYQGDFLQGFYLKNCDEFDLWLSSLRVKYEQYYLEAAYQKIEAGLSLATVHDAEKHLKQLIERDEFEEKNYQLLMQLFQKEGRSSKVVETYYQLVNLLDKELGIQPSPQSQQIYQEVLAKDRNDHKVSYFLRTEHLF
;
A
#
# COMPACT_ATOMS: atom_id res chain seq x y z
N MET A 1 -32.22 34.05 8.81
CA MET A 1 -32.24 33.84 7.35
C MET A 1 -31.86 32.39 7.11
N LYS A 2 -32.52 31.68 6.19
CA LYS A 2 -32.15 30.29 5.87
C LYS A 2 -30.74 30.32 5.26
N ASN A 3 -29.76 29.72 5.93
CA ASN A 3 -28.47 29.45 5.32
C ASN A 3 -28.68 28.30 4.33
N ASP A 4 -29.14 28.65 3.13
CA ASP A 4 -29.27 27.67 2.05
C ASP A 4 -27.87 27.17 1.69
N VAL A 5 -27.69 25.86 1.74
CA VAL A 5 -26.39 25.18 1.52
C VAL A 5 -26.00 25.21 0.04
N ILE A 6 -26.99 25.16 -0.83
CA ILE A 6 -26.85 25.21 -2.29
C ILE A 6 -27.52 26.48 -2.77
N ILE A 7 -26.79 27.29 -3.53
CA ILE A 7 -27.30 28.51 -4.17
C ILE A 7 -27.34 28.32 -5.68
N CYS A 8 -28.36 28.89 -6.30
CA CYS A 8 -28.56 28.86 -7.74
C CYS A 8 -28.08 30.19 -8.34
N LEU A 9 -26.94 30.17 -9.03
CA LEU A 9 -26.37 31.37 -9.66
C LEU A 9 -27.16 31.77 -10.91
N ASN A 10 -27.65 30.78 -11.67
CA ASN A 10 -28.53 30.93 -12.82
C ASN A 10 -29.26 29.60 -13.11
N ARG A 11 -30.12 29.56 -14.13
CA ARG A 11 -30.97 28.39 -14.46
C ARG A 11 -30.20 27.07 -14.67
N ASN A 12 -28.90 27.11 -14.93
CA ASN A 12 -28.09 25.95 -15.27
C ASN A 12 -26.91 25.72 -14.31
N LEU A 13 -26.76 26.54 -13.25
CA LEU A 13 -25.60 26.47 -12.36
C LEU A 13 -26.03 26.49 -10.90
N LEU A 14 -25.81 25.37 -10.23
CA LEU A 14 -25.87 25.22 -8.78
C LEU A 14 -24.45 25.28 -8.22
N THR A 15 -24.25 26.03 -7.15
CA THR A 15 -22.99 26.04 -6.39
C THR A 15 -23.27 25.87 -4.91
N LEU A 16 -22.27 25.40 -4.17
CA LEU A 16 -22.29 25.51 -2.72
C LEU A 16 -22.21 26.99 -2.33
N ASN A 17 -22.88 27.34 -1.23
CA ASN A 17 -22.82 28.68 -0.68
C ASN A 17 -21.38 29.02 -0.26
N PRO A 18 -20.73 30.05 -0.83
CA PRO A 18 -19.34 30.38 -0.53
C PRO A 18 -19.12 30.92 0.90
N GLU A 19 -20.19 31.33 1.59
CA GLU A 19 -20.13 31.75 3.00
C GLU A 19 -20.05 30.55 3.94
N ILE A 20 -20.29 29.33 3.46
CA ILE A 20 -20.21 28.10 4.24
C ILE A 20 -18.83 27.47 4.05
N SER A 21 -18.13 27.24 5.16
CA SER A 21 -16.94 26.39 5.17
C SER A 21 -17.36 24.94 4.99
N VAL A 22 -16.91 24.31 3.91
CA VAL A 22 -17.17 22.91 3.61
C VAL A 22 -15.86 22.16 3.79
N GLU A 23 -15.87 21.20 4.72
CA GLU A 23 -14.77 20.28 4.94
C GLU A 23 -15.06 18.95 4.24
N SER A 24 -14.02 18.33 3.69
CA SER A 24 -14.11 17.02 3.06
C SER A 24 -12.85 16.25 3.40
N ASP A 25 -13.05 15.04 3.92
CA ASP A 25 -12.03 14.02 4.10
C ASP A 25 -11.21 13.78 2.81
N VAL A 26 -11.88 13.71 1.66
CA VAL A 26 -11.23 13.60 0.35
C VAL A 26 -10.39 14.83 0.03
N ALA A 27 -10.87 16.04 0.32
CA ALA A 27 -10.09 17.26 0.10
C ALA A 27 -8.82 17.27 0.96
N SER A 28 -8.94 16.95 2.25
CA SER A 28 -7.79 16.83 3.17
C SER A 28 -6.83 15.71 2.77
N PHE A 29 -7.35 14.57 2.32
CA PHE A 29 -6.56 13.47 1.81
C PHE A 29 -5.77 13.87 0.56
N LEU A 30 -6.40 14.54 -0.40
CA LEU A 30 -5.76 14.95 -1.65
C LEU A 30 -4.74 16.08 -1.47
N GLU A 31 -4.85 16.90 -0.42
CA GLU A 31 -3.88 17.96 -0.12
C GLU A 31 -2.52 17.38 0.30
N ASP A 32 -2.53 16.33 1.14
CA ASP A 32 -1.33 15.61 1.57
C ASP A 32 -1.68 14.13 1.84
N PRO A 33 -1.64 13.27 0.80
CA PRO A 33 -2.02 11.87 0.92
C PRO A 33 -1.17 11.07 1.91
N VAL A 34 0.12 11.41 2.06
CA VAL A 34 1.06 10.69 2.93
C VAL A 34 0.74 10.98 4.40
N LYS A 35 0.46 12.25 4.71
CA LYS A 35 0.11 12.67 6.05
C LYS A 35 -1.27 12.19 6.48
N HIS A 36 -2.25 12.21 5.59
CA HIS A 36 -3.65 11.90 5.88
C HIS A 36 -4.10 10.52 5.35
N LEU A 37 -3.18 9.57 5.27
CA LEU A 37 -3.42 8.24 4.72
C LEU A 37 -4.58 7.49 5.42
N ASP A 38 -4.79 7.76 6.71
CA ASP A 38 -5.83 7.17 7.56
C ASP A 38 -7.26 7.66 7.23
N LEU A 39 -7.40 8.75 6.47
CA LEU A 39 -8.70 9.21 5.98
C LEU A 39 -9.26 8.31 4.87
N TYR A 40 -8.39 7.57 4.16
CA TYR A 40 -8.82 6.61 3.15
C TYR A 40 -9.25 5.30 3.85
N GLN A 41 -10.56 5.15 4.09
CA GLN A 41 -11.12 4.00 4.84
C GLN A 41 -11.88 3.00 3.96
N GLY A 42 -11.93 3.24 2.66
CA GLY A 42 -12.65 2.41 1.69
C GLY A 42 -12.92 3.17 0.40
N ASP A 43 -13.72 2.57 -0.47
CA ASP A 43 -14.06 3.18 -1.75
C ASP A 43 -14.77 4.52 -1.56
N PHE A 44 -14.43 5.48 -2.43
CA PHE A 44 -15.15 6.75 -2.47
C PHE A 44 -16.66 6.53 -2.67
N LEU A 45 -17.46 7.18 -1.82
CA LEU A 45 -18.91 7.03 -1.78
C LEU A 45 -19.36 5.56 -1.75
N GLN A 46 -18.66 4.71 -0.97
CA GLN A 46 -19.05 3.31 -0.79
C GLN A 46 -20.51 3.19 -0.33
N GLY A 47 -21.27 2.32 -0.99
CA GLY A 47 -22.68 2.11 -0.67
C GLY A 47 -23.64 3.18 -1.21
N PHE A 48 -23.15 4.26 -1.83
CA PHE A 48 -23.98 5.24 -2.51
C PHE A 48 -24.12 4.93 -4.00
N TYR A 49 -25.34 5.00 -4.51
CA TYR A 49 -25.66 4.75 -5.92
C TYR A 49 -26.90 5.55 -6.33
N LEU A 50 -26.92 5.98 -7.59
CA LEU A 50 -28.08 6.62 -8.19
C LEU A 50 -28.72 5.65 -9.18
N LYS A 51 -30.04 5.46 -9.08
CA LYS A 51 -30.75 4.57 -10.00
C LYS A 51 -30.84 5.21 -11.39
N ASN A 52 -30.54 4.41 -12.41
CA ASN A 52 -30.68 4.77 -13.83
C ASN A 52 -29.88 6.03 -14.22
N CYS A 53 -28.63 6.14 -13.75
CA CYS A 53 -27.74 7.25 -14.10
C CYS A 53 -26.33 6.73 -14.43
N ASP A 54 -26.17 6.23 -15.65
CA ASP A 54 -24.93 5.61 -16.09
C ASP A 54 -23.75 6.60 -16.09
N GLU A 55 -24.01 7.89 -16.34
CA GLU A 55 -22.98 8.94 -16.28
C GLU A 55 -22.42 9.11 -14.86
N PHE A 56 -23.28 8.97 -13.85
CA PHE A 56 -22.85 9.02 -12.45
C PHE A 56 -22.00 7.80 -12.10
N ASP A 57 -22.39 6.61 -12.55
CA ASP A 57 -21.66 5.38 -12.28
C ASP A 57 -20.27 5.37 -12.93
N LEU A 58 -20.16 5.88 -14.17
CA LEU A 58 -18.87 6.06 -14.86
C LEU A 58 -17.99 7.08 -14.13
N TRP A 59 -18.55 8.22 -13.73
CA TRP A 59 -17.84 9.24 -12.96
C TRP A 59 -17.35 8.69 -11.63
N LEU A 60 -18.21 8.01 -10.87
CA LEU A 60 -17.89 7.40 -9.58
C LEU A 60 -16.77 6.36 -9.71
N SER A 61 -16.87 5.48 -10.71
CA SER A 61 -15.85 4.46 -11.00
C SER A 61 -14.49 5.11 -11.31
N SER A 62 -14.47 6.17 -12.13
CA SER A 62 -13.24 6.88 -12.47
C SER A 62 -12.57 7.52 -11.24
N LEU A 63 -13.36 8.07 -10.31
CA LEU A 63 -12.84 8.66 -9.08
C LEU A 63 -12.32 7.61 -8.11
N ARG A 64 -12.98 6.47 -7.98
CA ARG A 64 -12.51 5.37 -7.13
C ARG A 64 -11.13 4.89 -7.55
N VAL A 65 -10.94 4.62 -8.85
CA VAL A 65 -9.63 4.25 -9.41
C VAL A 65 -8.58 5.32 -9.12
N LYS A 66 -8.92 6.60 -9.36
CA LYS A 66 -7.99 7.71 -9.14
C LYS A 66 -7.56 7.84 -7.68
N TYR A 67 -8.51 7.77 -6.74
CA TYR A 67 -8.22 7.94 -5.31
C TYR A 67 -7.52 6.71 -4.73
N GLU A 68 -7.83 5.51 -5.21
CA GLU A 68 -7.07 4.31 -4.89
C GLU A 68 -5.61 4.45 -5.34
N GLN A 69 -5.36 4.97 -6.54
CA GLN A 69 -4.00 5.20 -7.01
C GLN A 69 -3.23 6.17 -6.10
N TYR A 70 -3.83 7.30 -5.70
CA TYR A 70 -3.19 8.22 -4.75
C TYR A 70 -2.93 7.57 -3.40
N TYR A 71 -3.84 6.75 -2.92
CA TYR A 71 -3.67 6.02 -1.67
C TYR A 71 -2.50 5.04 -1.75
N LEU A 72 -2.41 4.26 -2.84
CA LEU A 72 -1.30 3.32 -3.05
C LEU A 72 0.05 4.04 -3.14
N GLU A 73 0.12 5.11 -3.93
CA GLU A 73 1.34 5.93 -4.06
C GLU A 73 1.80 6.48 -2.70
N ALA A 74 0.87 7.02 -1.92
CA ALA A 74 1.15 7.57 -0.60
C ALA A 74 1.52 6.50 0.42
N ALA A 75 0.84 5.35 0.40
CA ALA A 75 1.16 4.21 1.25
C ALA A 75 2.57 3.70 0.97
N TYR A 76 2.93 3.54 -0.31
CA TYR A 76 4.28 3.14 -0.70
C TYR A 76 5.34 4.15 -0.25
N GLN A 77 5.10 5.45 -0.46
CA GLN A 77 6.01 6.49 0.00
C GLN A 77 6.19 6.47 1.52
N LYS A 78 5.11 6.27 2.28
CA LYS A 78 5.15 6.19 3.75
C LYS A 78 5.90 4.94 4.22
N ILE A 79 5.72 3.80 3.54
CA ILE A 79 6.45 2.56 3.83
C ILE A 79 7.93 2.72 3.53
N GLU A 80 8.30 3.25 2.37
CA GLU A 80 9.69 3.53 1.99
C GLU A 80 10.36 4.52 2.95
N ALA A 81 9.64 5.54 3.42
CA ALA A 81 10.11 6.45 4.46
C ALA A 81 10.21 5.78 5.84
N GLY A 82 9.24 4.95 6.25
CA GLY A 82 9.23 4.21 7.52
C GLY A 82 10.30 3.11 7.59
N LEU A 83 10.67 2.55 6.45
CA LEU A 83 11.87 1.73 6.25
C LEU A 83 13.16 2.52 6.54
N SER A 84 13.12 3.82 6.83
CA SER A 84 14.27 4.58 7.35
C SER A 84 14.20 4.87 8.88
N LEU A 85 13.01 4.93 9.51
CA LEU A 85 12.84 5.31 10.93
C LEU A 85 11.64 4.63 11.62
N ALA A 86 11.92 3.92 12.73
CA ALA A 86 11.10 3.48 13.88
C ALA A 86 9.59 3.13 13.79
N THR A 87 8.91 3.18 12.64
CA THR A 87 7.47 2.84 12.46
C THR A 87 7.29 1.49 11.76
N VAL A 88 8.14 0.53 12.13
CA VAL A 88 8.27 -0.77 11.47
C VAL A 88 7.06 -1.68 11.71
N HIS A 89 6.42 -1.59 12.88
CA HIS A 89 5.30 -2.47 13.23
C HIS A 89 4.00 -2.11 12.49
N ASP A 90 3.76 -0.82 12.25
CA ASP A 90 2.61 -0.38 11.44
C ASP A 90 2.80 -0.77 9.97
N ALA A 91 4.02 -0.76 9.45
CA ALA A 91 4.31 -1.14 8.07
C ALA A 91 3.97 -2.61 7.74
N GLU A 92 4.29 -3.56 8.64
CA GLU A 92 3.95 -4.99 8.42
C GLU A 92 2.43 -5.18 8.27
N LYS A 93 1.64 -4.52 9.13
CA LYS A 93 0.18 -4.60 9.09
C LYS A 93 -0.40 -3.98 7.82
N HIS A 94 0.06 -2.77 7.45
CA HIS A 94 -0.43 -2.09 6.24
C HIS A 94 -0.10 -2.89 4.97
N LEU A 95 1.12 -3.44 4.86
CA LEU A 95 1.51 -4.26 3.72
C LEU A 95 0.66 -5.54 3.61
N LYS A 96 0.32 -6.18 4.73
CA LYS A 96 -0.59 -7.33 4.72
C LYS A 96 -2.00 -6.96 4.25
N GLN A 97 -2.51 -5.80 4.66
CA GLN A 97 -3.80 -5.31 4.18
C GLN A 97 -3.78 -4.97 2.68
N LEU A 98 -2.66 -4.47 2.16
CA LEU A 98 -2.49 -4.24 0.73
C LEU A 98 -2.48 -5.56 -0.06
N ILE A 99 -1.80 -6.59 0.45
CA ILE A 99 -1.81 -7.94 -0.14
C ILE A 99 -3.23 -8.55 -0.12
N GLU A 100 -3.98 -8.36 0.96
CA GLU A 100 -5.38 -8.83 1.03
C GLU A 100 -6.31 -8.13 0.03
N ARG A 101 -5.99 -6.88 -0.35
CA ARG A 101 -6.76 -6.11 -1.35
C ARG A 101 -6.37 -6.50 -2.78
N ASP A 102 -5.08 -6.66 -3.05
CA ASP A 102 -4.55 -7.10 -4.33
C ASP A 102 -3.41 -8.10 -4.12
N GLU A 103 -3.76 -9.38 -4.19
CA GLU A 103 -2.82 -10.48 -3.98
C GLU A 103 -1.84 -10.64 -5.16
N PHE A 104 -2.11 -10.07 -6.33
CA PHE A 104 -1.25 -10.18 -7.50
C PHE A 104 -0.25 -9.02 -7.64
N GLU A 105 -0.37 -7.99 -6.80
CA GLU A 105 0.58 -6.88 -6.74
C GLU A 105 1.88 -7.31 -6.05
N GLU A 106 2.84 -7.81 -6.85
CA GLU A 106 4.17 -8.24 -6.40
C GLU A 106 4.89 -7.19 -5.56
N LYS A 107 4.69 -5.89 -5.83
CA LYS A 107 5.36 -4.81 -5.09
C LYS A 107 5.07 -4.88 -3.59
N ASN A 108 3.86 -5.29 -3.19
CA ASN A 108 3.50 -5.45 -1.79
C ASN A 108 4.35 -6.52 -1.09
N TYR A 109 4.57 -7.65 -1.77
CA TYR A 109 5.43 -8.73 -1.27
C TYR A 109 6.90 -8.30 -1.21
N GLN A 110 7.38 -7.59 -2.23
CA GLN A 110 8.75 -7.06 -2.27
C GLN A 110 9.03 -6.14 -1.08
N LEU A 111 8.15 -5.18 -0.81
CA LEU A 111 8.27 -4.27 0.34
C LEU A 111 8.19 -5.02 1.67
N LEU A 112 7.34 -6.04 1.78
CA LEU A 112 7.24 -6.88 2.98
C LEU A 112 8.52 -7.70 3.22
N MET A 113 9.10 -8.25 2.16
CA MET A 113 10.41 -8.93 2.22
C MET A 113 11.53 -7.97 2.63
N GLN A 114 11.57 -6.76 2.07
CA GLN A 114 12.56 -5.74 2.44
C GLN A 114 12.42 -5.30 3.91
N LEU A 115 11.17 -5.17 4.40
CA LEU A 115 10.87 -4.90 5.81
C LEU A 115 11.48 -5.98 6.71
N PHE A 116 11.20 -7.26 6.41
CA PHE A 116 11.76 -8.37 7.18
C PHE A 116 13.28 -8.47 7.07
N GLN A 117 13.86 -8.15 5.91
CA GLN A 117 15.31 -8.10 5.72
C GLN A 117 15.94 -7.04 6.63
N LYS A 118 15.33 -5.84 6.72
CA LYS A 118 15.78 -4.76 7.61
C LYS A 118 15.67 -5.16 9.10
N GLU A 119 14.64 -5.90 9.47
CA GLU A 119 14.47 -6.44 10.83
C GLU A 119 15.39 -7.64 11.14
N GLY A 120 16.15 -8.14 10.17
CA GLY A 120 17.00 -9.33 10.33
C GLY A 120 16.21 -10.65 10.41
N ARG A 121 14.97 -10.68 9.93
CA ARG A 121 14.07 -11.84 9.98
C ARG A 121 14.15 -12.65 8.69
N SER A 122 15.31 -13.24 8.39
CA SER A 122 15.57 -14.01 7.16
C SER A 122 14.49 -15.07 6.88
N SER A 123 14.06 -15.84 7.88
CA SER A 123 13.03 -16.87 7.71
C SER A 123 11.71 -16.32 7.15
N LYS A 124 11.31 -15.12 7.61
CA LYS A 124 10.08 -14.48 7.12
C LYS A 124 10.20 -13.99 5.68
N VAL A 125 11.39 -13.55 5.26
CA VAL A 125 11.64 -13.22 3.85
C VAL A 125 11.42 -14.45 2.98
N VAL A 126 12.00 -15.58 3.39
CA VAL A 126 11.88 -16.86 2.69
C VAL A 126 10.42 -17.33 2.63
N GLU A 127 9.70 -17.29 3.75
CA GLU A 127 8.27 -17.63 3.80
C GLU A 127 7.43 -16.76 2.86
N THR A 128 7.65 -15.44 2.88
CA THR A 128 6.91 -14.48 2.03
C THR A 128 7.20 -14.71 0.55
N TYR A 129 8.47 -14.98 0.19
CA TYR A 129 8.84 -15.29 -1.18
C TYR A 129 8.16 -16.57 -1.68
N TYR A 130 8.15 -17.65 -0.89
CA TYR A 130 7.48 -18.89 -1.28
C TYR A 130 5.96 -18.75 -1.34
N GLN A 131 5.36 -17.91 -0.49
CA GLN A 131 3.94 -17.57 -0.62
C GLN A 131 3.67 -16.93 -1.98
N LEU A 132 4.49 -15.96 -2.41
CA LEU A 132 4.36 -15.32 -3.71
C LEU A 132 4.56 -16.31 -4.87
N VAL A 133 5.61 -17.13 -4.82
CA VAL A 133 5.88 -18.17 -5.83
C VAL A 133 4.67 -19.09 -6.00
N ASN A 134 4.15 -19.61 -4.89
CA ASN A 134 3.03 -20.55 -4.92
C ASN A 134 1.75 -19.88 -5.46
N LEU A 135 1.49 -18.62 -5.11
CA LEU A 135 0.35 -17.88 -5.62
C LEU A 135 0.45 -17.68 -7.14
N LEU A 136 1.56 -17.14 -7.62
CA LEU A 136 1.77 -16.84 -9.04
C LEU A 136 1.81 -18.10 -9.90
N ASP A 137 2.43 -19.17 -9.42
CA ASP A 137 2.49 -20.44 -10.15
C ASP A 137 1.11 -21.10 -10.22
N LYS A 138 0.39 -21.16 -9.09
CA LYS A 138 -0.92 -21.85 -9.01
C LYS A 138 -2.02 -21.10 -9.76
N GLU A 139 -2.09 -19.79 -9.62
CA GLU A 139 -3.21 -19.00 -10.16
C GLU A 139 -2.91 -18.45 -11.56
N LEU A 140 -1.64 -18.19 -11.90
CA LEU A 140 -1.25 -17.56 -13.17
C LEU A 140 -0.26 -18.39 -14.02
N GLY A 141 0.37 -19.43 -13.46
CA GLY A 141 1.39 -20.22 -14.15
C GLY A 141 2.67 -19.44 -14.47
N ILE A 142 2.95 -18.37 -13.71
CA ILE A 142 4.12 -17.50 -13.92
C ILE A 142 5.06 -17.53 -12.71
N GLN A 143 6.31 -17.13 -12.94
CA GLN A 143 7.32 -16.98 -11.90
C GLN A 143 7.35 -15.56 -11.37
N PRO A 144 7.80 -15.32 -10.11
CA PRO A 144 7.98 -13.97 -9.60
C PRO A 144 8.95 -13.16 -10.44
N SER A 145 8.77 -11.84 -10.45
CA SER A 145 9.64 -10.89 -11.13
C SER A 145 11.12 -11.00 -10.70
N PRO A 146 12.08 -10.59 -11.56
CA PRO A 146 13.51 -10.58 -11.23
C PRO A 146 13.83 -9.83 -9.93
N GLN A 147 13.10 -8.76 -9.63
CA GLN A 147 13.23 -7.96 -8.42
C GLN A 147 12.87 -8.79 -7.17
N SER A 148 11.74 -9.50 -7.20
CA SER A 148 11.34 -10.42 -6.12
C SER A 148 12.37 -11.52 -5.90
N GLN A 149 12.90 -12.09 -6.99
CA GLN A 149 13.95 -13.11 -6.92
C GLN A 149 15.26 -12.56 -6.32
N GLN A 150 15.63 -11.33 -6.65
CA GLN A 150 16.85 -10.70 -6.14
C GLN A 150 16.81 -10.54 -4.61
N ILE A 151 15.70 -10.05 -4.05
CA ILE A 151 15.56 -9.86 -2.60
C ILE A 151 15.75 -11.21 -1.86
N TYR A 152 15.18 -12.29 -2.40
CA TYR A 152 15.35 -13.63 -1.87
C TYR A 152 16.82 -14.11 -1.93
N GLN A 153 17.49 -13.92 -3.06
CA GLN A 153 18.89 -14.31 -3.24
C GLN A 153 19.84 -13.57 -2.28
N GLU A 154 19.60 -12.29 -2.02
CA GLU A 154 20.38 -11.49 -1.08
C GLU A 154 20.31 -12.05 0.35
N VAL A 155 19.14 -12.49 0.79
CA VAL A 155 18.97 -13.13 2.11
C VAL A 155 19.71 -14.46 2.19
N LEU A 156 19.59 -15.31 1.16
CA LEU A 156 20.32 -16.58 1.13
C LEU A 156 21.84 -16.40 1.14
N ALA A 157 22.35 -15.38 0.45
CA ALA A 157 23.77 -15.07 0.42
C ALA A 157 24.28 -14.63 1.81
N LYS A 158 23.50 -13.81 2.51
CA LYS A 158 23.82 -13.33 3.87
C LYS A 158 23.84 -14.49 4.88
N ASP A 159 22.80 -15.31 4.91
CA ASP A 159 22.71 -16.46 5.82
C ASP A 159 23.88 -17.42 5.60
N ARG A 160 24.26 -17.71 4.35
CA ARG A 160 25.43 -18.56 4.05
C ARG A 160 26.75 -17.97 4.57
N ASN A 161 26.90 -16.65 4.53
CA ASN A 161 28.11 -16.00 5.00
C ASN A 161 28.20 -16.03 6.53
N ASP A 162 27.09 -15.80 7.23
CA ASP A 162 27.02 -15.85 8.70
C ASP A 162 27.39 -17.24 9.25
N HIS A 163 26.98 -18.31 8.54
CA HIS A 163 27.35 -19.68 8.89
C HIS A 163 28.87 -19.94 8.71
N LYS A 164 29.49 -19.40 7.66
CA LYS A 164 30.94 -19.52 7.44
C LYS A 164 31.75 -18.77 8.49
N VAL A 165 31.33 -17.55 8.84
CA VAL A 165 31.99 -16.75 9.90
C VAL A 165 31.86 -17.45 11.25
N SER A 166 30.68 -17.96 11.59
CA SER A 166 30.45 -18.70 12.84
C SER A 166 31.31 -19.97 12.93
N TYR A 167 31.48 -20.69 11.82
CA TYR A 167 32.35 -21.86 11.75
C TYR A 167 33.83 -21.46 11.96
N PHE A 168 34.29 -20.40 11.29
CA PHE A 168 35.66 -19.91 11.37
C PHE A 168 36.05 -19.47 12.80
N LEU A 169 35.20 -18.64 13.44
CA LEU A 169 35.43 -18.17 14.82
C LEU A 169 35.44 -19.32 15.83
N ARG A 170 34.64 -20.36 15.61
CA ARG A 170 34.61 -21.55 16.48
C ARG A 170 35.88 -22.39 16.34
N THR A 171 36.48 -22.42 15.14
CA THR A 171 37.73 -23.17 14.89
C THR A 171 38.99 -22.43 15.35
N GLU A 172 39.00 -21.10 15.43
CA GLU A 172 40.17 -20.35 15.93
C GLU A 172 40.32 -20.40 17.46
N HIS A 173 39.22 -20.54 18.22
CA HIS A 173 39.27 -20.73 19.68
C HIS A 173 39.71 -22.15 20.13
N LEU A 174 40.06 -23.02 19.18
CA LEU A 174 40.52 -24.39 19.41
C LEU A 174 42.04 -24.56 19.29
N PHE A 175 42.80 -23.46 19.14
CA PHE A 175 44.26 -23.45 19.06
C PHE A 175 44.90 -22.58 20.15
#